data_AF-A0A2N1RHS6-F1
#
_entry.id   AF-A0A2N1RHS6-F1
#
_cell.length_a   1.000
_cell.length_b   1.000
_cell.length_c   1.000
_cell.angle_alpha   90.00
_cell.angle_beta   90.00
_cell.angle_gamma   90.00
#
_symmetry.space_group_name_H-M   'P 1'
#
loop_
_entity.id
_entity.type
_entity.pdbx_description
1 polymer ?
#
loop_
_entity_poly.entity_id
_entity_poly.type
_entity_poly.pdbx_seq_one_letter_code
_entity_poly.pdbx_strand_id
1 'polypeptide(L)'
;MIENQQNRIRDEFFEKEKRTIGQLIAMIEQGDSASCAHHFFFYLTNSSWKIHFKTLLKLLKTSYPTSDVIIRKNILEFLTFLSIGLKSFLSHIHLHATIGQQEIDAAFEDAIGLLLELEALDLDAAKTLCEEIIVTNTKQFVAEGVSLHTAESEAAIIVGNRPSQYCRRLLKKIHSSNFYAYSLAQFNKPERTILGNDYGEFLQYSMWLGYSFQTTNPPLIKMVWDMDTQFWRSSLLETIEAEFGSKNLEHSPINLEKACSLATLIVVEKSCRLLRDWFLFSEGKEGYVCYQVNPEKNGDAQAMIAEALFVYAMLEKRLGGIPNVSFKLPGTHAGLQAAQVLGLKGISLTITLNFTTFQAMEFAKVFKSSKALTSYIVVMNGRLSFPVRDELQTQDAEIDPKSSWLAGVEVTRHIYRKLYASAENGGLALDSGKIKLLNASLRIYGNDIPDISEIWGTGLITIFPNVRRAYDLQKRSDNAFSIIDKTPNAAFDDLCKSELFRQAWWIPGDPEKCKPNRALSLSTEDEEAVLEWTPIKDTLKQFIQEYNNLKIMVSDVLASRI
;
A
#
# COMPACT_ATOMS: atom_id res chain seq x y z
N MET A 1 -10.76 8.96 -22.73
CA MET A 1 -9.95 9.28 -21.53
C MET A 1 -9.19 8.07 -21.02
N ILE A 2 -9.87 6.99 -20.60
CA ILE A 2 -9.22 5.73 -20.16
C ILE A 2 -8.18 5.23 -21.17
N GLU A 3 -8.56 5.10 -22.44
CA GLU A 3 -7.65 4.68 -23.50
C GLU A 3 -6.43 5.61 -23.67
N ASN A 4 -6.62 6.93 -23.53
CA ASN A 4 -5.52 7.89 -23.55
C ASN A 4 -4.58 7.68 -22.35
N GLN A 5 -5.11 7.49 -21.14
CA GLN A 5 -4.29 7.17 -19.96
C GLN A 5 -3.50 5.87 -20.17
N GLN A 6 -4.13 4.83 -20.70
CA GLN A 6 -3.47 3.56 -21.00
C GLN A 6 -2.38 3.70 -22.07
N ASN A 7 -2.60 4.49 -23.12
CA ASN A 7 -1.59 4.76 -24.13
C ASN A 7 -0.38 5.49 -23.53
N ARG A 8 -0.61 6.54 -22.71
CA ARG A 8 0.49 7.23 -21.99
C ARG A 8 1.27 6.29 -21.07
N ILE A 9 0.59 5.35 -20.42
CA ILE A 9 1.22 4.32 -19.58
C ILE A 9 2.10 3.38 -20.42
N ARG A 10 1.58 2.90 -21.57
CA ARG A 10 2.35 2.06 -22.50
C ARG A 10 3.55 2.80 -23.09
N ASP A 11 3.39 4.06 -23.46
CA ASP A 11 4.49 4.89 -23.99
C ASP A 11 5.63 4.99 -22.96
N GLU A 12 5.31 5.28 -21.70
CA GLU A 12 6.32 5.29 -20.63
C GLU A 12 6.94 3.91 -20.39
N PHE A 13 6.16 2.83 -20.45
CA PHE A 13 6.68 1.47 -20.34
C PHE A 13 7.73 1.20 -21.44
N PHE A 14 7.41 1.51 -22.70
CA PHE A 14 8.32 1.30 -23.83
C PHE A 14 9.55 2.22 -23.79
N GLU A 15 9.43 3.44 -23.26
CA GLU A 15 10.59 4.31 -23.03
C GLU A 15 11.53 3.72 -21.98
N LYS A 16 11.00 3.18 -20.87
CA LYS A 16 11.80 2.53 -19.84
C LYS A 16 12.39 1.19 -20.28
N GLU A 17 11.73 0.47 -21.17
CA GLU A 17 12.23 -0.78 -21.76
C GLU A 17 13.55 -0.54 -22.53
N LYS A 18 13.71 0.63 -23.17
CA LYS A 18 14.87 0.98 -24.00
C LYS A 18 16.12 1.35 -23.21
N ARG A 19 16.11 1.29 -21.87
CA ARG A 19 17.28 1.66 -21.06
C ARG A 19 18.52 0.87 -21.48
N THR A 20 19.58 1.59 -21.74
CA THR A 20 20.89 1.04 -22.08
C THR A 20 21.63 0.56 -20.84
N ILE A 21 22.61 -0.32 -21.02
CA ILE A 21 23.49 -0.75 -19.92
C ILE A 21 24.19 0.42 -19.23
N GLY A 22 24.60 1.46 -19.98
CA GLY A 22 25.20 2.65 -19.38
C GLY A 22 24.24 3.39 -18.44
N GLN A 23 22.95 3.48 -18.80
CA GLN A 23 21.93 4.06 -17.93
C GLN A 23 21.69 3.20 -16.67
N LEU A 24 21.69 1.87 -16.81
CA LEU A 24 21.55 0.96 -15.66
C LEU A 24 22.74 1.05 -14.70
N ILE A 25 23.96 1.20 -15.22
CA ILE A 25 25.16 1.44 -14.40
C ILE A 25 25.05 2.78 -13.67
N ALA A 26 24.66 3.85 -14.37
CA ALA A 26 24.48 5.16 -13.75
C ALA A 26 23.44 5.14 -12.62
N MET A 27 22.36 4.37 -12.76
CA MET A 27 21.38 4.16 -11.69
C MET A 27 22.02 3.51 -10.46
N ILE A 28 22.86 2.48 -10.65
CA ILE A 28 23.57 1.81 -9.55
C ILE A 28 24.54 2.80 -8.89
N GLU A 29 25.33 3.54 -9.67
CA GLU A 29 26.28 4.53 -9.14
C GLU A 29 25.58 5.61 -8.30
N GLN A 30 24.34 5.98 -8.66
CA GLN A 30 23.50 6.93 -7.93
C GLN A 30 22.75 6.33 -6.74
N GLY A 31 22.85 5.02 -6.50
CA GLY A 31 22.15 4.33 -5.40
C GLY A 31 20.69 3.95 -5.71
N ASP A 32 20.25 4.02 -6.97
CA ASP A 32 18.91 3.57 -7.40
C ASP A 32 18.88 2.05 -7.69
N SER A 33 19.39 1.29 -6.71
CA SER A 33 19.59 -0.16 -6.77
C SER A 33 18.29 -0.92 -7.05
N ALA A 34 17.19 -0.53 -6.39
CA ALA A 34 15.89 -1.16 -6.52
C ALA A 34 15.30 -1.00 -7.94
N SER A 35 15.28 0.22 -8.47
CA SER A 35 14.74 0.48 -9.80
C SER A 35 15.61 -0.15 -10.90
N CYS A 36 16.93 -0.22 -10.70
CA CYS A 36 17.81 -0.95 -11.61
C CYS A 36 17.48 -2.46 -11.60
N ALA A 37 17.30 -3.08 -10.42
CA ALA A 37 16.91 -4.48 -10.33
C ALA A 37 15.52 -4.74 -10.96
N HIS A 38 14.54 -3.85 -10.73
CA HIS A 38 13.22 -3.95 -11.34
C HIS A 38 13.27 -3.91 -12.87
N HIS A 39 14.24 -3.22 -13.48
CA HIS A 39 14.39 -3.25 -14.94
C HIS A 39 14.53 -4.68 -15.49
N PHE A 40 15.27 -5.55 -14.78
CA PHE A 40 15.44 -6.96 -15.13
C PHE A 40 14.20 -7.81 -14.84
N PHE A 41 13.29 -7.37 -13.99
CA PHE A 41 12.09 -8.15 -13.65
C PHE A 41 10.88 -7.81 -14.51
N PHE A 42 10.76 -6.57 -14.99
CA PHE A 42 9.53 -6.07 -15.61
C PHE A 42 9.61 -5.81 -17.13
N TYR A 43 10.79 -5.53 -17.69
CA TYR A 43 10.86 -4.93 -19.04
C TYR A 43 11.50 -5.83 -20.10
N LEU A 44 12.63 -6.45 -19.79
CA LEU A 44 13.45 -7.07 -20.82
C LEU A 44 12.82 -8.35 -21.40
N THR A 45 12.97 -8.53 -22.71
CA THR A 45 12.66 -9.78 -23.44
C THR A 45 13.77 -10.81 -23.24
N ASN A 46 13.55 -12.09 -23.59
CA ASN A 46 14.53 -13.16 -23.34
C ASN A 46 15.95 -12.86 -23.90
N SER A 47 16.05 -12.47 -25.16
CA SER A 47 17.35 -12.22 -25.81
C SER A 47 18.05 -10.98 -25.25
N SER A 48 17.33 -9.87 -25.05
CA SER A 48 17.90 -8.66 -24.45
C SER A 48 18.27 -8.89 -22.99
N TRP A 49 17.47 -9.65 -22.24
CA TRP A 49 17.71 -9.97 -20.83
C TRP A 49 19.06 -10.64 -20.62
N LYS A 50 19.34 -11.74 -21.34
CA LYS A 50 20.60 -12.50 -21.16
C LYS A 50 21.83 -11.65 -21.49
N ILE A 51 21.76 -10.85 -22.56
CA ILE A 51 22.85 -9.97 -22.99
C ILE A 51 23.08 -8.87 -21.95
N HIS A 52 22.01 -8.20 -21.51
CA HIS A 52 22.09 -7.12 -20.54
C HIS A 52 22.64 -7.63 -19.21
N PHE A 53 22.11 -8.74 -18.72
CA PHE A 53 22.49 -9.33 -17.44
C PHE A 53 23.98 -9.67 -17.41
N LYS A 54 24.46 -10.46 -18.38
CA LYS A 54 25.88 -10.88 -18.44
C LYS A 54 26.83 -9.72 -18.64
N THR A 55 26.48 -8.78 -19.52
CA THR A 55 27.29 -7.58 -19.76
C THR A 55 27.38 -6.72 -18.51
N LEU A 56 26.25 -6.49 -17.82
CA LEU A 56 26.22 -5.70 -16.59
C LEU A 56 27.09 -6.33 -15.51
N LEU A 57 26.92 -7.62 -15.20
CA LEU A 57 27.72 -8.29 -14.17
C LEU A 57 29.22 -8.22 -14.49
N LYS A 58 29.60 -8.42 -15.76
CA LYS A 58 31.00 -8.29 -16.20
C LYS A 58 31.55 -6.88 -15.99
N LEU A 59 30.78 -5.85 -16.33
CA LEU A 59 31.20 -4.45 -16.17
C LEU A 59 31.34 -4.10 -14.69
N LEU A 60 30.36 -4.45 -13.86
CA LEU A 60 30.42 -4.24 -12.41
C LEU A 60 31.66 -4.91 -11.81
N LYS A 61 31.92 -6.18 -12.17
CA LYS A 61 33.12 -6.91 -11.73
C LYS A 61 34.42 -6.20 -12.13
N THR A 62 34.47 -5.66 -13.35
CA THR A 62 35.68 -5.04 -13.89
C THR A 62 35.92 -3.66 -13.29
N SER A 63 34.87 -2.86 -13.07
CA SER A 63 35.00 -1.49 -12.54
C SER A 63 35.18 -1.47 -11.02
N TYR A 64 34.63 -2.44 -10.29
CA TYR A 64 34.57 -2.44 -8.82
C TYR A 64 35.90 -2.13 -8.14
N PRO A 65 37.06 -2.73 -8.49
CA PRO A 65 38.33 -2.46 -7.80
C PRO A 65 38.81 -1.00 -7.93
N THR A 66 38.36 -0.31 -8.99
CA THR A 66 38.75 1.08 -9.31
C THR A 66 37.69 2.11 -8.93
N SER A 67 36.46 1.68 -8.64
CA SER A 67 35.36 2.55 -8.19
C SER A 67 35.63 3.10 -6.79
N ASP A 68 35.08 4.26 -6.46
CA ASP A 68 35.12 4.80 -5.10
C ASP A 68 34.27 3.96 -4.12
N VAL A 69 34.42 4.24 -2.82
CA VAL A 69 33.78 3.46 -1.75
C VAL A 69 32.25 3.52 -1.78
N ILE A 70 31.66 4.66 -2.20
CA ILE A 70 30.20 4.83 -2.27
C ILE A 70 29.66 3.98 -3.42
N ILE A 71 30.30 4.06 -4.59
CA ILE A 71 29.91 3.25 -5.75
C ILE A 71 30.07 1.76 -5.44
N ARG A 72 31.17 1.34 -4.79
CA ARG A 72 31.34 -0.07 -4.38
C ARG A 72 30.21 -0.54 -3.46
N LYS A 73 29.83 0.26 -2.45
CA LYS A 73 28.68 -0.05 -1.58
C LYS A 73 27.38 -0.19 -2.41
N ASN A 74 27.12 0.74 -3.33
CA ASN A 74 25.92 0.71 -4.16
C ASN A 74 25.88 -0.51 -5.10
N ILE A 75 27.03 -0.96 -5.61
CA ILE A 75 27.14 -2.21 -6.39
C ILE A 75 26.76 -3.42 -5.52
N LEU A 76 27.26 -3.49 -4.27
CA LEU A 76 26.87 -4.56 -3.34
C LEU A 76 25.38 -4.51 -3.02
N GLU A 77 24.80 -3.32 -2.87
CA GLU A 77 23.36 -3.14 -2.64
C GLU A 77 22.55 -3.60 -3.85
N PHE A 78 22.91 -3.18 -5.06
CA PHE A 78 22.27 -3.63 -6.29
C PHE A 78 22.28 -5.15 -6.43
N LEU A 79 23.44 -5.80 -6.24
CA LEU A 79 23.55 -7.26 -6.30
C LEU A 79 22.73 -7.95 -5.19
N THR A 80 22.59 -7.32 -4.02
CA THR A 80 21.73 -7.79 -2.94
C THR A 80 20.25 -7.77 -3.36
N PHE A 81 19.77 -6.64 -3.88
CA PHE A 81 18.40 -6.48 -4.38
C PHE A 81 18.10 -7.42 -5.55
N LEU A 82 19.03 -7.54 -6.51
CA LEU A 82 18.90 -8.41 -7.66
C LEU A 82 18.80 -9.88 -7.22
N SER A 83 19.69 -10.32 -6.33
CA SER A 83 19.72 -11.71 -5.82
C SER A 83 18.43 -12.07 -5.06
N ILE A 84 17.95 -11.18 -4.19
CA ILE A 84 16.67 -11.38 -3.49
C ILE A 84 15.53 -11.39 -4.51
N GLY A 85 15.50 -10.41 -5.42
CA GLY A 85 14.46 -10.26 -6.43
C GLY A 85 14.28 -11.50 -7.32
N LEU A 86 15.38 -12.09 -7.81
CA LEU A 86 15.40 -13.29 -8.64
C LEU A 86 14.72 -14.50 -7.97
N LYS A 87 14.77 -14.59 -6.64
CA LYS A 87 14.20 -15.69 -5.84
C LYS A 87 12.99 -15.25 -4.99
N SER A 88 12.45 -14.06 -5.25
CA SER A 88 11.24 -13.54 -4.62
C SER A 88 10.04 -13.63 -5.56
N PHE A 89 8.90 -13.09 -5.15
CA PHE A 89 7.72 -13.03 -6.02
C PHE A 89 7.95 -12.21 -7.30
N LEU A 90 8.85 -11.21 -7.27
CA LEU A 90 9.06 -10.31 -8.42
C LEU A 90 9.44 -11.05 -9.70
N SER A 91 10.20 -12.16 -9.61
CA SER A 91 10.56 -12.94 -10.79
C SER A 91 9.36 -13.66 -11.44
N HIS A 92 8.28 -13.87 -10.70
CA HIS A 92 7.07 -14.54 -11.19
C HIS A 92 6.12 -13.61 -11.97
N ILE A 93 6.33 -12.29 -11.92
CA ILE A 93 5.46 -11.31 -12.59
C ILE A 93 5.57 -11.43 -14.11
N HIS A 94 6.80 -11.45 -14.61
CA HIS A 94 7.11 -11.43 -16.04
C HIS A 94 8.33 -12.28 -16.39
N LEU A 95 9.37 -12.21 -15.54
CA LEU A 95 10.66 -12.86 -15.83
C LEU A 95 10.55 -14.38 -16.02
N HIS A 96 9.72 -15.07 -15.23
CA HIS A 96 9.51 -16.52 -15.32
C HIS A 96 8.98 -16.94 -16.70
N ALA A 97 7.99 -16.21 -17.21
CA ALA A 97 7.46 -16.42 -18.55
C ALA A 97 8.47 -16.04 -19.66
N THR A 98 9.45 -15.18 -19.33
CA THR A 98 10.42 -14.65 -20.29
C THR A 98 11.63 -15.55 -20.49
N ILE A 99 12.29 -15.98 -19.40
CA ILE A 99 13.55 -16.75 -19.47
C ILE A 99 13.47 -18.15 -18.86
N GLY A 100 12.39 -18.46 -18.13
CA GLY A 100 12.17 -19.76 -17.48
C GLY A 100 12.95 -19.96 -16.17
N GLN A 101 12.48 -20.90 -15.34
CA GLN A 101 13.03 -21.18 -14.01
C GLN A 101 14.52 -21.53 -14.03
N GLN A 102 14.97 -22.36 -14.99
CA GLN A 102 16.37 -22.79 -15.05
C GLN A 102 17.34 -21.62 -15.27
N GLU A 103 16.97 -20.65 -16.11
CA GLU A 103 17.81 -19.46 -16.35
C GLU A 103 17.75 -18.51 -15.14
N ILE A 104 16.60 -18.37 -14.48
CA ILE A 104 16.49 -17.61 -13.21
C ILE A 104 17.39 -18.20 -12.14
N ASP A 105 17.46 -19.53 -12.04
CA ASP A 105 18.32 -20.22 -11.10
C ASP A 105 19.80 -19.96 -11.41
N ALA A 106 20.20 -20.09 -12.68
CA ALA A 106 21.57 -19.77 -13.11
C ALA A 106 21.93 -18.31 -12.87
N ALA A 107 21.03 -17.38 -13.17
CA ALA A 107 21.21 -15.96 -12.92
C ALA A 107 21.38 -15.64 -11.42
N PHE A 108 20.62 -16.32 -10.56
CA PHE A 108 20.80 -16.17 -9.12
C PHE A 108 22.18 -16.62 -8.67
N GLU A 109 22.67 -17.77 -9.16
CA GLU A 109 24.02 -18.26 -8.84
C GLU A 109 25.11 -17.30 -9.35
N ASP A 110 24.95 -16.73 -10.55
CA ASP A 110 25.87 -15.73 -11.09
C ASP A 110 25.87 -14.44 -10.24
N ALA A 111 24.69 -13.92 -9.87
CA ALA A 111 24.56 -12.70 -9.09
C ALA A 111 25.08 -12.87 -7.65
N ILE A 112 24.72 -13.97 -6.98
CA ILE A 112 25.18 -14.25 -5.61
C ILE A 112 26.66 -14.60 -5.58
N GLY A 113 27.17 -15.27 -6.62
CA GLY A 113 28.59 -15.58 -6.79
C GLY A 113 29.42 -14.30 -6.94
N LEU A 114 28.97 -13.36 -7.78
CA LEU A 114 29.62 -12.06 -7.88
C LEU A 114 29.54 -11.26 -6.57
N LEU A 115 28.40 -11.27 -5.90
CA LEU A 115 28.25 -10.60 -4.60
C LEU A 115 29.27 -11.12 -3.57
N LEU A 116 29.44 -12.45 -3.50
CA LEU A 116 30.42 -13.11 -2.63
C LEU A 116 31.86 -12.71 -2.95
N GLU A 117 32.20 -12.60 -4.24
CA GLU A 117 33.52 -12.16 -4.69
C GLU A 117 33.79 -10.71 -4.28
N LEU A 118 32.84 -9.81 -4.57
CA LEU A 118 33.02 -8.37 -4.35
C LEU A 118 32.98 -7.99 -2.86
N GLU A 119 32.11 -8.63 -2.06
CA GLU A 119 32.08 -8.40 -0.61
C GLU A 119 33.36 -8.88 0.08
N ALA A 120 34.06 -9.88 -0.49
CA ALA A 120 35.35 -10.36 0.01
C ALA A 120 36.50 -9.41 -0.33
N LEU A 121 36.40 -8.69 -1.46
CA LEU A 121 37.39 -7.68 -1.89
C LEU A 121 37.33 -6.38 -1.07
N ASP A 122 36.14 -5.98 -0.62
CA ASP A 122 35.94 -4.79 0.21
C ASP A 122 35.05 -5.11 1.42
N LEU A 123 35.70 -5.50 2.51
CA LEU A 123 35.06 -5.85 3.78
C LEU A 123 34.35 -4.66 4.42
N ASP A 124 34.89 -3.47 4.25
CA ASP A 124 34.39 -2.26 4.90
C ASP A 124 33.11 -1.79 4.21
N ALA A 125 33.10 -1.73 2.87
CA ALA A 125 31.88 -1.43 2.12
C ALA A 125 30.75 -2.44 2.41
N ALA A 126 31.08 -3.73 2.50
CA ALA A 126 30.12 -4.78 2.86
C ALA A 126 29.56 -4.59 4.28
N LYS A 127 30.42 -4.24 5.24
CA LYS A 127 30.02 -3.98 6.63
C LYS A 127 29.13 -2.74 6.74
N THR A 128 29.49 -1.65 6.08
CA THR A 128 28.68 -0.42 6.04
C THR A 128 27.29 -0.69 5.47
N LEU A 129 27.20 -1.45 4.36
CA LEU A 129 25.90 -1.85 3.81
C LEU A 129 25.10 -2.69 4.81
N CYS A 130 25.72 -3.67 5.47
CA CYS A 130 25.03 -4.45 6.50
C CYS A 130 24.53 -3.60 7.67
N GLU A 131 25.30 -2.61 8.12
CA GLU A 131 24.90 -1.68 9.19
C GLU A 131 23.65 -0.87 8.79
N GLU A 132 23.60 -0.35 7.56
CA GLU A 132 22.42 0.35 7.02
C GLU A 132 21.19 -0.56 6.91
N ILE A 133 21.39 -1.81 6.45
CA ILE A 133 20.32 -2.81 6.36
C ILE A 133 19.83 -3.21 7.75
N ILE A 134 20.72 -3.32 8.76
CA ILE A 134 20.34 -3.60 10.16
C ILE A 134 19.43 -2.48 10.67
N VAL A 135 19.82 -1.21 10.49
CA VAL A 135 18.98 -0.07 10.92
C VAL A 135 17.59 -0.14 10.29
N THR A 136 17.51 -0.43 8.98
CA THR A 136 16.24 -0.55 8.27
C THR A 136 15.40 -1.74 8.76
N ASN A 137 16.02 -2.91 8.98
CA ASN A 137 15.32 -4.10 9.47
C ASN A 137 14.89 -3.95 10.93
N THR A 138 15.65 -3.25 11.77
CA THR A 138 15.24 -2.90 13.14
C THR A 138 13.96 -2.08 13.11
N LYS A 139 13.93 -1.00 12.31
CA LYS A 139 12.73 -0.17 12.13
C LYS A 139 11.55 -0.99 11.61
N GLN A 140 11.80 -1.91 10.66
CA GLN A 140 10.77 -2.83 10.17
C GLN A 140 10.22 -3.73 11.28
N PHE A 141 11.09 -4.37 12.07
CA PHE A 141 10.67 -5.25 13.14
C PHE A 141 9.89 -4.51 14.24
N VAL A 142 10.27 -3.27 14.55
CA VAL A 142 9.48 -2.40 15.44
C VAL A 142 8.08 -2.15 14.87
N ALA A 143 7.96 -1.84 13.58
CA ALA A 143 6.64 -1.70 12.93
C ALA A 143 5.86 -3.04 12.90
N GLU A 144 6.56 -4.17 12.87
CA GLU A 144 5.98 -5.52 13.01
C GLU A 144 5.56 -5.86 14.46
N GLY A 145 5.67 -4.91 15.41
CA GLY A 145 5.23 -5.07 16.80
C GLY A 145 6.28 -5.71 17.71
N VAL A 146 7.53 -5.81 17.28
CA VAL A 146 8.65 -6.32 18.09
C VAL A 146 9.21 -5.18 18.95
N SER A 147 9.56 -5.46 20.20
CA SER A 147 10.23 -4.46 21.05
C SER A 147 11.57 -4.04 20.45
N LEU A 148 12.01 -2.80 20.69
CA LEU A 148 13.24 -2.26 20.09
C LEU A 148 14.46 -3.17 20.32
N HIS A 149 14.67 -3.62 21.56
CA HIS A 149 15.81 -4.48 21.90
C HIS A 149 15.77 -5.83 21.15
N THR A 150 14.61 -6.47 21.06
CA THR A 150 14.46 -7.72 20.31
C THR A 150 14.58 -7.47 18.81
N ALA A 151 14.06 -6.33 18.31
CA ALA A 151 14.15 -5.93 16.91
C ALA A 151 15.60 -5.74 16.46
N GLU A 152 16.44 -5.09 17.28
CA GLU A 152 17.88 -4.92 17.02
C GLU A 152 18.59 -6.28 16.92
N SER A 153 18.30 -7.19 17.86
CA SER A 153 18.86 -8.54 17.87
C SER A 153 18.43 -9.36 16.66
N GLU A 154 17.13 -9.38 16.35
CA GLU A 154 16.59 -10.06 15.16
C GLU A 154 17.14 -9.47 13.87
N ALA A 155 17.30 -8.15 13.77
CA ALA A 155 17.91 -7.47 12.63
C ALA A 155 19.38 -7.86 12.44
N ALA A 156 20.18 -7.86 13.51
CA ALA A 156 21.56 -8.31 13.44
C ALA A 156 21.67 -9.78 13.01
N ILE A 157 20.76 -10.65 13.48
CA ILE A 157 20.72 -12.06 13.11
C ILE A 157 20.31 -12.24 11.64
N ILE A 158 19.25 -11.58 11.17
CA ILE A 158 18.79 -11.76 9.79
C ILE A 158 19.80 -11.21 8.79
N VAL A 159 20.44 -10.07 9.08
CA VAL A 159 21.42 -9.43 8.19
C VAL A 159 22.78 -10.12 8.24
N GLY A 160 23.26 -10.46 9.44
CA GLY A 160 24.62 -10.95 9.61
C GLY A 160 25.67 -9.87 9.31
N ASN A 161 26.85 -10.29 8.87
CA ASN A 161 28.00 -9.41 8.60
C ASN A 161 28.38 -9.36 7.11
N ARG A 162 27.56 -9.94 6.24
CA ARG A 162 27.76 -10.02 4.80
C ARG A 162 26.44 -9.85 4.06
N PRO A 163 26.36 -9.02 3.00
CA PRO A 163 25.17 -8.93 2.18
C PRO A 163 24.71 -10.27 1.61
N SER A 164 25.63 -11.18 1.27
CA SER A 164 25.30 -12.54 0.83
C SER A 164 24.59 -13.39 1.90
N GLN A 165 24.93 -13.20 3.19
CA GLN A 165 24.24 -13.86 4.29
C GLN A 165 22.82 -13.33 4.45
N TYR A 166 22.65 -12.01 4.36
CA TYR A 166 21.34 -11.37 4.37
C TYR A 166 20.44 -11.92 3.27
N CYS A 167 20.93 -12.01 2.02
CA CYS A 167 20.18 -12.58 0.90
C CYS A 167 19.61 -13.96 1.25
N ARG A 168 20.46 -14.90 1.70
CA ARG A 168 20.03 -16.27 2.01
C ARG A 168 19.02 -16.32 3.16
N ARG A 169 19.25 -15.56 4.24
CA ARG A 169 18.39 -15.56 5.42
C ARG A 169 17.05 -14.90 5.15
N LEU A 170 17.06 -13.79 4.42
CA LEU A 170 15.83 -13.10 4.03
C LEU A 170 15.01 -13.94 3.05
N LEU A 171 15.63 -14.60 2.07
CA LEU A 171 14.92 -15.49 1.15
C LEU A 171 14.23 -16.64 1.91
N LYS A 172 14.89 -17.20 2.93
CA LYS A 172 14.26 -18.18 3.82
C LYS A 172 13.03 -17.60 4.54
N LYS A 173 13.09 -16.35 5.02
CA LYS A 173 11.94 -15.64 5.62
C LYS A 173 10.81 -15.47 4.59
N ILE A 174 11.12 -14.96 3.39
CA ILE A 174 10.18 -14.77 2.29
C ILE A 174 9.47 -16.08 1.93
N HIS A 175 10.22 -17.16 1.71
CA HIS A 175 9.66 -18.47 1.32
C HIS A 175 8.83 -19.14 2.42
N SER A 176 8.98 -18.71 3.67
CA SER A 176 8.15 -19.18 4.78
C SER A 176 6.84 -18.42 4.97
N SER A 177 6.66 -17.28 4.28
CA SER A 177 5.49 -16.42 4.40
C SER A 177 4.24 -17.03 3.76
N ASN A 178 3.10 -16.94 4.45
CA ASN A 178 1.80 -17.34 3.88
C ASN A 178 1.42 -16.41 2.72
N PHE A 179 1.81 -15.14 2.77
CA PHE A 179 1.51 -14.17 1.70
C PHE A 179 2.31 -14.47 0.44
N TYR A 180 3.58 -14.86 0.58
CA TYR A 180 4.37 -15.32 -0.57
C TYR A 180 3.73 -16.54 -1.23
N ALA A 181 3.32 -17.54 -0.43
CA ALA A 181 2.65 -18.73 -0.93
C ALA A 181 1.31 -18.40 -1.62
N TYR A 182 0.51 -17.51 -1.04
CA TYR A 182 -0.73 -17.02 -1.64
C TYR A 182 -0.46 -16.33 -2.99
N SER A 183 0.47 -15.39 -3.04
CA SER A 183 0.79 -14.63 -4.25
C SER A 183 1.19 -15.57 -5.39
N LEU A 184 2.07 -16.55 -5.13
CA LEU A 184 2.47 -17.54 -6.14
C LEU A 184 1.28 -18.34 -6.68
N ALA A 185 0.39 -18.79 -5.79
CA ALA A 185 -0.74 -19.64 -6.17
C ALA A 185 -1.84 -18.86 -6.92
N GLN A 186 -2.05 -17.58 -6.57
CA GLN A 186 -3.21 -16.82 -7.01
C GLN A 186 -2.91 -15.76 -8.07
N PHE A 187 -1.64 -15.44 -8.37
CA PHE A 187 -1.31 -14.35 -9.29
C PHE A 187 -2.07 -14.45 -10.62
N ASN A 188 -2.07 -15.57 -11.32
CA ASN A 188 -2.74 -15.63 -12.63
C ASN A 188 -4.28 -15.78 -12.56
N LYS A 189 -4.91 -15.63 -11.38
CA LYS A 189 -6.35 -15.75 -11.19
C LYS A 189 -7.03 -14.36 -11.27
N PRO A 190 -8.10 -14.20 -12.07
CA PRO A 190 -8.83 -12.92 -12.16
C PRO A 190 -9.45 -12.45 -10.84
N GLU A 191 -9.87 -13.39 -9.99
CA GLU A 191 -10.54 -13.15 -8.71
C GLU A 191 -9.58 -13.05 -7.52
N ARG A 192 -8.27 -12.90 -7.78
CA ARG A 192 -7.26 -12.81 -6.72
C ARG A 192 -7.46 -11.58 -5.85
N THR A 193 -7.13 -11.70 -4.58
CA THR A 193 -6.99 -10.56 -3.69
C THR A 193 -5.64 -9.90 -3.92
N ILE A 194 -5.66 -8.60 -4.21
CA ILE A 194 -4.44 -7.78 -4.22
C ILE A 194 -3.97 -7.56 -2.77
N LEU A 195 -2.67 -7.72 -2.53
CA LEU A 195 -2.07 -7.45 -1.23
C LEU A 195 -1.52 -6.02 -1.18
N GLY A 196 -1.93 -5.27 -0.16
CA GLY A 196 -1.51 -3.89 0.10
C GLY A 196 -0.68 -3.74 1.37
N ASN A 197 0.37 -2.91 1.34
CA ASN A 197 1.17 -2.57 2.50
C ASN A 197 0.50 -1.41 3.25
N ASP A 198 -0.06 -1.67 4.44
CA ASP A 198 -0.70 -0.62 5.27
C ASP A 198 0.33 0.09 6.15
N TYR A 199 1.31 0.69 5.49
CA TYR A 199 2.38 1.44 6.13
C TYR A 199 3.02 2.40 5.12
N GLY A 200 3.62 3.50 5.57
CA GLY A 200 4.30 4.46 4.68
C GLY A 200 5.74 4.06 4.30
N GLU A 201 6.26 2.96 4.84
CA GLU A 201 7.62 2.44 4.61
C GLU A 201 7.60 0.91 4.42
N PHE A 202 8.78 0.32 4.14
CA PHE A 202 9.02 -1.12 3.99
C PHE A 202 8.26 -1.79 2.83
N LEU A 203 7.83 -0.99 1.85
CA LEU A 203 7.12 -1.49 0.67
C LEU A 203 7.98 -2.49 -0.13
N GLN A 204 9.29 -2.25 -0.29
CA GLN A 204 10.18 -3.15 -1.02
C GLN A 204 10.12 -4.59 -0.49
N TYR A 205 10.18 -4.76 0.84
CA TYR A 205 10.07 -6.08 1.46
C TYR A 205 8.74 -6.74 1.12
N SER A 206 7.65 -5.98 1.18
CA SER A 206 6.31 -6.50 0.87
C SER A 206 6.16 -6.84 -0.62
N MET A 207 6.80 -6.09 -1.52
CA MET A 207 6.82 -6.41 -2.96
C MET A 207 7.50 -7.75 -3.24
N TRP A 208 8.54 -8.12 -2.49
CA TRP A 208 9.14 -9.46 -2.58
C TRP A 208 8.18 -10.59 -2.15
N LEU A 209 7.14 -10.29 -1.36
CA LEU A 209 6.06 -11.22 -1.03
C LEU A 209 4.90 -11.20 -2.04
N GLY A 210 4.90 -10.23 -2.98
CA GLY A 210 3.87 -10.07 -4.01
C GLY A 210 2.86 -8.95 -3.77
N TYR A 211 3.15 -8.01 -2.88
CA TYR A 211 2.31 -6.84 -2.65
C TYR A 211 2.47 -5.83 -3.78
N SER A 212 1.36 -5.27 -4.26
CA SER A 212 1.32 -4.34 -5.40
C SER A 212 0.51 -3.06 -5.12
N PHE A 213 0.28 -2.77 -3.84
CA PHE A 213 -0.45 -1.61 -3.39
C PHE A 213 0.12 -1.09 -2.06
N GLN A 214 -0.07 0.19 -1.78
CA GLN A 214 0.29 0.77 -0.48
C GLN A 214 -0.75 1.76 0.00
N THR A 215 -1.07 1.71 1.28
CA THR A 215 -1.91 2.70 1.93
C THR A 215 -1.13 3.59 2.88
N THR A 216 -1.36 4.89 2.76
CA THR A 216 -1.05 5.87 3.81
C THR A 216 -2.35 6.46 4.37
N ASN A 217 -2.24 7.12 5.51
CA ASN A 217 -3.24 7.95 6.18
C ASN A 217 -2.47 8.86 7.19
N PRO A 218 -3.10 9.87 7.81
CA PRO A 218 -2.37 10.81 8.67
C PRO A 218 -1.56 10.16 9.80
N PRO A 219 -2.08 9.18 10.56
CA PRO A 219 -1.26 8.41 11.51
C PRO A 219 -0.02 7.76 10.88
N LEU A 220 -0.16 7.12 9.72
CA LEU A 220 0.96 6.46 9.04
C LEU A 220 2.00 7.44 8.52
N ILE A 221 1.57 8.59 7.98
CA ILE A 221 2.50 9.65 7.54
C ILE A 221 3.28 10.19 8.74
N LYS A 222 2.60 10.42 9.86
CA LYS A 222 3.25 10.88 11.08
C LYS A 222 4.27 9.86 11.60
N MET A 223 3.94 8.57 11.63
CA MET A 223 4.88 7.51 12.01
C MET A 223 6.14 7.48 11.12
N VAL A 224 5.99 7.70 9.81
CA VAL A 224 7.13 7.78 8.88
C VAL A 224 8.00 9.00 9.16
N TRP A 225 7.39 10.15 9.44
CA TRP A 225 8.10 11.36 9.85
C TRP A 225 8.85 11.19 11.17
N ASP A 226 8.25 10.51 12.17
CA ASP A 226 8.92 10.20 13.44
C ASP A 226 10.11 9.26 13.27
N MET A 227 10.01 8.31 12.33
CA MET A 227 11.03 7.31 12.08
C MET A 227 12.35 7.89 11.53
N ASP A 228 12.28 9.03 10.83
CA ASP A 228 13.46 9.74 10.32
C ASP A 228 13.19 11.24 10.13
N THR A 229 13.02 11.94 11.24
CA THR A 229 12.59 13.35 11.21
C THR A 229 13.55 14.21 10.41
N GLN A 230 14.86 14.04 10.59
CA GLN A 230 15.85 14.88 9.89
C GLN A 230 15.79 14.68 8.38
N PHE A 231 15.71 13.43 7.91
CA PHE A 231 15.60 13.14 6.48
C PHE A 231 14.36 13.80 5.85
N TRP A 232 13.20 13.67 6.50
CA TRP A 232 11.95 14.23 5.97
C TRP A 232 11.90 15.76 6.03
N ARG A 233 12.51 16.37 7.06
CA ARG A 233 12.69 17.83 7.12
C ARG A 233 13.49 18.34 5.91
N SER A 234 14.64 17.73 5.64
CA SER A 234 15.47 18.10 4.47
C SER A 234 14.72 17.89 3.17
N SER A 235 14.08 16.72 3.01
CA SER A 235 13.31 16.38 1.80
C SER A 235 12.17 17.36 1.54
N LEU A 236 11.47 17.83 2.58
CA LEU A 236 10.41 18.82 2.47
C LEU A 236 10.96 20.18 2.00
N LEU A 237 12.06 20.65 2.62
CA LEU A 237 12.69 21.92 2.25
C LEU A 237 13.20 21.91 0.80
N GLU A 238 13.88 20.83 0.40
CA GLU A 238 14.35 20.64 -0.97
C GLU A 238 13.18 20.63 -1.98
N THR A 239 12.07 19.98 -1.62
CA THR A 239 10.88 19.94 -2.48
C THR A 239 10.22 21.32 -2.60
N ILE A 240 10.09 22.05 -1.49
CA ILE A 240 9.57 23.42 -1.50
C ILE A 240 10.45 24.32 -2.38
N GLU A 241 11.76 24.22 -2.22
CA GLU A 241 12.71 25.01 -3.01
C GLU A 241 12.62 24.68 -4.51
N ALA A 242 12.57 23.39 -4.86
CA ALA A 242 12.49 22.95 -6.25
C ALA A 242 11.18 23.35 -6.95
N GLU A 243 10.05 23.37 -6.23
CA GLU A 243 8.74 23.63 -6.83
C GLU A 243 8.38 25.12 -6.86
N PHE A 244 8.84 25.91 -5.88
CA PHE A 244 8.44 27.32 -5.76
C PHE A 244 9.62 28.29 -6.00
N GLY A 245 10.87 27.87 -5.78
CA GLY A 245 12.08 28.70 -5.94
C GLY A 245 12.27 29.75 -4.84
N SER A 246 13.51 29.94 -4.39
CA SER A 246 13.90 30.85 -3.29
C SER A 246 13.28 32.24 -3.42
N LYS A 247 13.41 32.88 -4.59
CA LYS A 247 12.97 34.25 -4.82
C LYS A 247 11.46 34.44 -4.71
N ASN A 248 10.67 33.46 -5.14
CA ASN A 248 9.20 33.56 -5.03
C ASN A 248 8.76 33.36 -3.58
N LEU A 249 9.49 32.53 -2.82
CA LEU A 249 9.17 32.25 -1.42
C LEU A 249 9.48 33.42 -0.49
N GLU A 250 10.43 34.29 -0.83
CA GLU A 250 10.66 35.57 -0.14
C GLU A 250 9.47 36.54 -0.28
N HIS A 251 8.80 36.52 -1.43
CA HIS A 251 7.68 37.43 -1.73
C HIS A 251 6.31 36.85 -1.38
N SER A 252 6.17 35.52 -1.43
CA SER A 252 4.94 34.79 -1.15
C SER A 252 5.27 33.45 -0.46
N PRO A 253 5.35 33.42 0.89
CA PRO A 253 5.65 32.20 1.61
C PRO A 253 4.57 31.14 1.35
N ILE A 254 4.99 29.88 1.29
CA ILE A 254 4.05 28.76 1.18
C ILE A 254 3.14 28.73 2.42
N ASN A 255 1.82 28.56 2.22
CA ASN A 255 0.93 28.41 3.36
C ASN A 255 1.14 27.04 4.03
N LEU A 256 0.86 26.97 5.33
CA LEU A 256 1.09 25.76 6.12
C LEU A 256 0.32 24.54 5.61
N GLU A 257 -0.90 24.72 5.11
CA GLU A 257 -1.72 23.63 4.59
C GLU A 257 -1.09 22.98 3.35
N LYS A 258 -0.62 23.77 2.38
CA LYS A 258 0.11 23.28 1.21
C LYS A 258 1.42 22.61 1.62
N ALA A 259 2.12 23.14 2.62
CA ALA A 259 3.33 22.50 3.14
C ALA A 259 3.02 21.13 3.78
N CYS A 260 1.88 20.98 4.46
CA CYS A 260 1.42 19.68 4.98
C CYS A 260 1.07 18.70 3.84
N SER A 261 0.44 19.18 2.77
CA SER A 261 0.20 18.36 1.58
C SER A 261 1.52 17.91 0.94
N LEU A 262 2.55 18.77 0.89
CA LEU A 262 3.89 18.39 0.43
C LEU A 262 4.57 17.38 1.35
N ALA A 263 4.45 17.54 2.67
CA ALA A 263 5.00 16.62 3.67
C ALA A 263 4.41 15.20 3.52
N THR A 264 3.14 15.11 3.12
CA THR A 264 2.49 13.84 2.77
C THR A 264 2.93 13.36 1.38
N LEU A 265 3.00 14.27 0.40
CA LEU A 265 3.37 13.96 -0.99
C LEU A 265 4.73 13.29 -1.07
N ILE A 266 5.76 13.78 -0.38
CA ILE A 266 7.13 13.24 -0.51
C ILE A 266 7.23 11.77 -0.07
N VAL A 267 6.43 11.36 0.94
CA VAL A 267 6.33 9.96 1.38
C VAL A 267 5.60 9.12 0.33
N VAL A 268 4.49 9.64 -0.20
CA VAL A 268 3.70 8.98 -1.24
C VAL A 268 4.49 8.87 -2.55
N GLU A 269 5.27 9.88 -2.92
CA GLU A 269 6.08 9.90 -4.13
C GLU A 269 7.16 8.82 -4.09
N LYS A 270 7.88 8.67 -2.97
CA LYS A 270 8.86 7.59 -2.76
C LYS A 270 8.23 6.22 -3.03
N SER A 271 7.01 6.02 -2.53
CA SER A 271 6.25 4.79 -2.71
C SER A 271 5.74 4.61 -4.15
N CYS A 272 5.28 5.69 -4.79
CA CYS A 272 4.83 5.70 -6.18
C CYS A 272 5.96 5.29 -7.13
N ARG A 273 7.19 5.78 -6.88
CA ARG A 273 8.38 5.41 -7.66
C ARG A 273 8.67 3.92 -7.55
N LEU A 274 8.52 3.34 -6.36
CA LEU A 274 8.79 1.92 -6.14
C LEU A 274 7.78 0.99 -6.83
N LEU A 275 6.48 1.34 -6.79
CA LEU A 275 5.43 0.60 -7.50
C LEU A 275 5.29 0.99 -8.98
N ARG A 276 6.14 1.91 -9.48
CA ARG A 276 5.96 2.48 -10.82
C ARG A 276 6.01 1.40 -11.90
N ASP A 277 6.99 0.51 -11.83
CA ASP A 277 7.19 -0.51 -12.86
C ASP A 277 6.04 -1.52 -12.87
N TRP A 278 5.44 -1.83 -11.71
CA TRP A 278 4.23 -2.64 -11.62
C TRP A 278 3.02 -1.92 -12.23
N PHE A 279 2.85 -0.63 -11.94
CA PHE A 279 1.78 0.17 -12.51
C PHE A 279 1.86 0.22 -14.03
N LEU A 280 3.05 0.42 -14.58
CA LEU A 280 3.27 0.45 -16.01
C LEU A 280 3.02 -0.92 -16.66
N PHE A 281 3.60 -1.98 -16.10
CA PHE A 281 3.42 -3.35 -16.59
C PHE A 281 1.95 -3.81 -16.57
N SER A 282 1.22 -3.44 -15.52
CA SER A 282 -0.21 -3.77 -15.39
C SER A 282 -1.14 -2.86 -16.19
N GLU A 283 -0.61 -1.91 -16.95
CA GLU A 283 -1.36 -0.87 -17.67
C GLU A 283 -2.33 -0.09 -16.78
N GLY A 284 -1.90 0.17 -15.54
CA GLY A 284 -2.68 0.89 -14.53
C GLY A 284 -3.81 0.11 -13.87
N LYS A 285 -3.78 -1.23 -13.91
CA LYS A 285 -4.71 -2.08 -13.14
C LYS A 285 -4.31 -2.24 -11.67
N GLU A 286 -3.01 -2.13 -11.38
CA GLU A 286 -2.38 -2.28 -10.06
C GLU A 286 -1.21 -1.31 -9.89
N GLY A 287 -0.47 -1.38 -8.77
CA GLY A 287 0.70 -0.52 -8.54
C GLY A 287 0.36 0.86 -7.98
N TYR A 288 -0.74 0.99 -7.26
CA TYR A 288 -1.22 2.26 -6.72
C TYR A 288 -0.77 2.51 -5.28
N VAL A 289 -0.57 3.79 -4.95
CA VAL A 289 -0.31 4.27 -3.59
C VAL A 289 -1.41 5.24 -3.16
N CYS A 290 -1.93 5.08 -1.95
CA CYS A 290 -2.91 6.03 -1.44
C CYS A 290 -2.26 7.29 -0.87
N TYR A 291 -2.82 8.44 -1.23
CA TYR A 291 -2.63 9.75 -0.57
C TYR A 291 -3.94 10.14 0.11
N GLN A 292 -3.96 10.47 1.41
CA GLN A 292 -5.19 10.95 2.06
C GLN A 292 -5.23 12.47 2.14
N VAL A 293 -6.33 13.07 1.68
CA VAL A 293 -6.59 14.52 1.80
C VAL A 293 -6.75 14.94 3.26
N ASN A 294 -6.60 16.24 3.52
CA ASN A 294 -6.68 16.83 4.85
C ASN A 294 -7.97 16.39 5.58
N PRO A 295 -7.87 15.65 6.70
CA PRO A 295 -9.04 15.16 7.43
C PRO A 295 -9.84 16.29 8.10
N GLU A 296 -9.27 17.48 8.31
CA GLU A 296 -10.01 18.66 8.79
C GLU A 296 -11.05 19.15 7.77
N LYS A 297 -10.91 18.77 6.49
CA LYS A 297 -11.78 19.17 5.37
C LYS A 297 -12.83 18.12 5.01
N ASN A 298 -13.16 17.22 5.94
CA ASN A 298 -14.07 16.09 5.69
C ASN A 298 -15.52 16.49 5.30
N GLY A 299 -15.94 17.71 5.62
CA GLY A 299 -17.21 18.32 5.20
C GLY A 299 -17.08 19.36 4.07
N ASP A 300 -15.91 19.51 3.45
CA ASP A 300 -15.67 20.52 2.40
C ASP A 300 -15.20 19.87 1.09
N ALA A 301 -16.16 19.68 0.18
CA ALA A 301 -15.90 19.06 -1.12
C ALA A 301 -14.90 19.86 -1.97
N GLN A 302 -14.97 21.20 -1.94
CA GLN A 302 -14.12 22.05 -2.77
C GLN A 302 -12.68 22.05 -2.28
N ALA A 303 -12.47 22.08 -0.97
CA ALA A 303 -11.14 21.95 -0.39
C ALA A 303 -10.49 20.60 -0.74
N MET A 304 -11.24 19.49 -0.64
CA MET A 304 -10.76 18.16 -1.02
C MET A 304 -10.39 18.07 -2.50
N ILE A 305 -11.22 18.63 -3.39
CA ILE A 305 -10.94 18.68 -4.84
C ILE A 305 -9.68 19.51 -5.10
N ALA A 306 -9.56 20.69 -4.48
CA ALA A 306 -8.43 21.59 -4.70
C ALA A 306 -7.10 20.95 -4.27
N GLU A 307 -7.07 20.30 -3.11
CA GLU A 307 -5.87 19.58 -2.63
C GLU A 307 -5.51 18.42 -3.56
N ALA A 308 -6.49 17.57 -3.92
CA ALA A 308 -6.23 16.42 -4.78
C ALA A 308 -5.69 16.83 -6.15
N LEU A 309 -6.23 17.90 -6.76
CA LEU A 309 -5.74 18.42 -8.04
C LEU A 309 -4.34 19.02 -7.92
N PHE A 310 -4.05 19.75 -6.85
CA PHE A 310 -2.72 20.28 -6.57
C PHE A 310 -1.67 19.16 -6.47
N VAL A 311 -1.95 18.15 -5.65
CA VAL A 311 -1.05 17.01 -5.44
C VAL A 311 -0.90 16.16 -6.70
N TYR A 312 -1.99 15.92 -7.44
CA TYR A 312 -1.94 15.15 -8.69
C TYR A 312 -1.05 15.84 -9.73
N ALA A 313 -1.19 17.15 -9.92
CA ALA A 313 -0.38 17.91 -10.87
C ALA A 313 1.11 17.87 -10.51
N MET A 314 1.46 17.97 -9.22
CA MET A 314 2.84 17.84 -8.77
C MET A 314 3.38 16.44 -9.01
N LEU A 315 2.63 15.40 -8.65
CA LEU A 315 3.06 14.01 -8.90
C LEU A 315 3.19 13.72 -10.40
N GLU A 316 2.32 14.26 -11.25
CA GLU A 316 2.42 14.08 -12.71
C GLU A 316 3.72 14.67 -13.25
N LYS A 317 4.07 15.89 -12.81
CA LYS A 317 5.35 16.54 -13.16
C LYS A 317 6.55 15.74 -12.65
N ARG A 318 6.52 15.32 -11.38
CA ARG A 318 7.68 14.73 -10.69
C ARG A 318 7.93 13.27 -11.09
N LEU A 319 6.87 12.52 -11.40
CA LEU A 319 6.97 11.15 -11.90
C LEU A 319 7.19 11.11 -13.43
N GLY A 320 6.82 12.16 -14.16
CA GLY A 320 6.99 12.25 -15.61
C GLY A 320 5.94 11.46 -16.41
N GLY A 321 4.76 11.21 -15.84
CA GLY A 321 3.71 10.40 -16.46
C GLY A 321 2.44 10.36 -15.61
N ILE A 322 1.44 9.55 -16.01
CA ILE A 322 0.18 9.41 -15.26
C ILE A 322 0.49 8.96 -13.82
N PRO A 323 0.17 9.73 -12.78
CA PRO A 323 0.44 9.34 -11.40
C PRO A 323 -0.27 8.04 -11.00
N ASN A 324 0.48 7.11 -10.41
CA ASN A 324 -0.04 5.89 -9.79
C ASN A 324 -0.50 6.13 -8.35
N VAL A 325 -1.19 7.24 -8.14
CA VAL A 325 -1.76 7.64 -6.84
C VAL A 325 -3.26 7.42 -6.82
N SER A 326 -3.80 6.98 -5.68
CA SER A 326 -5.23 6.97 -5.40
C SER A 326 -5.55 7.93 -4.25
N PHE A 327 -6.42 8.91 -4.47
CA PHE A 327 -6.77 9.88 -3.43
C PHE A 327 -7.80 9.31 -2.47
N LYS A 328 -7.45 9.27 -1.19
CA LYS A 328 -8.31 8.86 -0.10
C LYS A 328 -9.23 9.99 0.30
N LEU A 329 -10.52 9.81 0.05
CA LEU A 329 -11.60 10.72 0.46
C LEU A 329 -12.44 10.07 1.56
N PRO A 330 -12.96 10.84 2.52
CA PRO A 330 -13.82 10.30 3.57
C PRO A 330 -15.19 9.87 3.00
N GLY A 331 -15.80 8.85 3.60
CA GLY A 331 -17.13 8.35 3.27
C GLY A 331 -18.26 9.27 3.75
N THR A 332 -18.17 10.57 3.48
CA THR A 332 -19.14 11.61 3.87
C THR A 332 -19.91 12.13 2.65
N HIS A 333 -20.95 12.94 2.86
CA HIS A 333 -21.67 13.60 1.76
C HIS A 333 -20.74 14.48 0.92
N ALA A 334 -19.94 15.34 1.56
CA ALA A 334 -18.93 16.16 0.88
C ALA A 334 -17.89 15.31 0.14
N GLY A 335 -17.47 14.18 0.72
CA GLY A 335 -16.57 13.22 0.06
C GLY A 335 -17.19 12.62 -1.21
N LEU A 336 -18.49 12.32 -1.18
CA LEU A 336 -19.25 11.83 -2.34
C LEU A 336 -19.28 12.85 -3.48
N GLN A 337 -19.53 14.12 -3.16
CA GLN A 337 -19.49 15.22 -4.12
C GLN A 337 -18.09 15.40 -4.74
N ALA A 338 -17.04 15.37 -3.91
CA ALA A 338 -15.66 15.43 -4.39
C ALA A 338 -15.31 14.24 -5.30
N ALA A 339 -15.73 13.03 -4.93
CA ALA A 339 -15.50 11.81 -5.69
C ALA A 339 -16.14 11.88 -7.09
N GLN A 340 -17.33 12.48 -7.23
CA GLN A 340 -17.98 12.67 -8.51
C GLN A 340 -17.15 13.55 -9.46
N VAL A 341 -16.61 14.66 -8.97
CA VAL A 341 -15.79 15.58 -9.77
C VAL A 341 -14.45 14.93 -10.15
N LEU A 342 -13.73 14.37 -9.18
CA LEU A 342 -12.39 13.81 -9.38
C LEU A 342 -12.43 12.53 -10.23
N GLY A 343 -13.42 11.66 -10.02
CA GLY A 343 -13.60 10.45 -10.81
C GLY A 343 -13.86 10.73 -12.29
N LEU A 344 -14.63 11.78 -12.62
CA LEU A 344 -14.83 12.22 -14.01
C LEU A 344 -13.55 12.77 -14.66
N LYS A 345 -12.61 13.30 -13.86
CA LYS A 345 -11.27 13.69 -14.30
C LYS A 345 -10.29 12.51 -14.41
N GLY A 346 -10.76 11.28 -14.25
CA GLY A 346 -9.93 10.09 -14.41
C GLY A 346 -8.91 9.87 -13.30
N ILE A 347 -9.11 10.50 -12.13
CA ILE A 347 -8.24 10.37 -10.96
C ILE A 347 -8.72 9.16 -10.15
N SER A 348 -7.80 8.26 -9.79
CA SER A 348 -8.09 7.10 -8.94
C SER A 348 -8.44 7.56 -7.52
N LEU A 349 -9.47 6.95 -6.94
CA LEU A 349 -10.01 7.31 -5.64
C LEU A 349 -10.11 6.10 -4.72
N THR A 350 -9.88 6.31 -3.44
CA THR A 350 -10.07 5.31 -2.38
C THR A 350 -10.99 5.88 -1.31
N ILE A 351 -12.16 5.31 -1.08
CA ILE A 351 -13.10 5.87 -0.09
C ILE A 351 -12.77 5.32 1.29
N THR A 352 -12.17 6.14 2.16
CA THR A 352 -11.84 5.83 3.57
C THR A 352 -12.97 6.28 4.50
N LEU A 353 -12.89 5.98 5.80
CA LEU A 353 -14.01 6.19 6.76
C LEU A 353 -15.34 5.55 6.30
N ASN A 354 -15.23 4.51 5.46
CA ASN A 354 -16.36 3.73 5.02
C ASN A 354 -16.42 2.45 5.86
N PHE A 355 -17.53 2.32 6.56
CA PHE A 355 -17.80 1.22 7.50
C PHE A 355 -19.11 0.51 7.14
N THR A 356 -19.95 1.13 6.32
CA THR A 356 -21.32 0.69 6.11
C THR A 356 -21.60 0.32 4.66
N THR A 357 -22.61 -0.52 4.47
CA THR A 357 -23.11 -0.88 3.14
C THR A 357 -23.73 0.32 2.43
N PHE A 358 -24.44 1.20 3.14
CA PHE A 358 -25.05 2.38 2.51
C PHE A 358 -23.99 3.34 1.96
N GLN A 359 -22.91 3.60 2.71
CA GLN A 359 -21.80 4.42 2.22
C GLN A 359 -21.21 3.80 0.95
N ALA A 360 -20.86 2.51 1.01
CA ALA A 360 -20.23 1.79 -0.10
C ALA A 360 -21.08 1.87 -1.38
N MET A 361 -22.39 1.67 -1.25
CA MET A 361 -23.34 1.68 -2.36
C MET A 361 -23.44 3.04 -3.06
N GLU A 362 -23.42 4.16 -2.32
CA GLU A 362 -23.49 5.49 -2.95
C GLU A 362 -22.22 5.82 -3.73
N PHE A 363 -21.03 5.54 -3.16
CA PHE A 363 -19.77 5.74 -3.88
C PHE A 363 -19.63 4.80 -5.08
N ALA A 364 -20.12 3.57 -4.97
CA ALA A 364 -20.16 2.62 -6.07
C ALA A 364 -20.96 3.14 -7.28
N LYS A 365 -22.11 3.79 -7.04
CA LYS A 365 -22.89 4.44 -8.11
C LYS A 365 -22.10 5.55 -8.79
N VAL A 366 -21.38 6.37 -8.03
CA VAL A 366 -20.49 7.41 -8.57
C VAL A 366 -19.37 6.79 -9.43
N PHE A 367 -18.71 5.75 -8.92
CA PHE A 367 -17.60 5.10 -9.61
C PHE A 367 -18.00 4.38 -10.89
N LYS A 368 -19.26 3.95 -11.04
CA LYS A 368 -19.78 3.43 -12.32
C LYS A 368 -19.58 4.41 -13.48
N SER A 369 -19.69 5.73 -13.20
CA SER A 369 -19.49 6.79 -14.19
C SER A 369 -18.04 7.31 -14.29
N SER A 370 -17.18 6.93 -13.35
CA SER A 370 -15.78 7.38 -13.26
C SER A 370 -14.98 7.03 -14.51
N LYS A 371 -14.06 7.93 -14.88
CA LYS A 371 -13.08 7.76 -15.96
C LYS A 371 -11.72 7.28 -15.47
N ALA A 372 -11.58 6.99 -14.17
CA ALA A 372 -10.36 6.43 -13.61
C ALA A 372 -10.16 4.99 -14.07
N LEU A 373 -8.90 4.56 -14.17
CA LEU A 373 -8.54 3.18 -14.51
C LEU A 373 -8.98 2.18 -13.43
N THR A 374 -8.91 2.59 -12.17
CA THR A 374 -9.39 1.82 -11.01
C THR A 374 -9.80 2.78 -9.90
N SER A 375 -10.71 2.36 -9.02
CA SER A 375 -11.02 3.03 -7.75
C SER A 375 -11.40 2.00 -6.69
N TYR A 376 -11.35 2.41 -5.43
CA TYR A 376 -11.42 1.52 -4.28
C TYR A 376 -12.46 2.00 -3.26
N ILE A 377 -13.21 1.08 -2.68
CA ILE A 377 -14.14 1.36 -1.57
C ILE A 377 -13.62 0.62 -0.36
N VAL A 378 -13.23 1.35 0.69
CA VAL A 378 -12.66 0.72 1.90
C VAL A 378 -13.78 0.16 2.78
N VAL A 379 -13.55 -0.98 3.39
CA VAL A 379 -14.26 -1.40 4.61
C VAL A 379 -13.22 -1.40 5.72
N MET A 380 -13.42 -0.53 6.71
CA MET A 380 -12.56 -0.48 7.91
C MET A 380 -12.91 -1.62 8.87
N ASN A 381 -12.79 -2.85 8.34
CA ASN A 381 -13.22 -4.12 8.92
C ASN A 381 -12.95 -4.19 10.43
N GLY A 382 -11.69 -4.25 10.84
CA GLY A 382 -11.35 -4.55 12.23
C GLY A 382 -11.64 -3.41 13.22
N ARG A 383 -12.10 -2.24 12.74
CA ARG A 383 -12.60 -1.16 13.61
C ARG A 383 -14.06 -1.34 14.03
N LEU A 384 -14.81 -2.25 13.41
CA LEU A 384 -16.18 -2.57 13.84
C LEU A 384 -16.21 -3.60 14.98
N SER A 385 -15.30 -4.57 14.98
CA SER A 385 -15.40 -5.75 15.82
C SER A 385 -15.39 -5.47 17.33
N PHE A 386 -14.52 -4.56 17.82
CA PHE A 386 -14.47 -4.24 19.25
C PHE A 386 -15.65 -3.37 19.71
N PRO A 387 -16.05 -2.30 19.01
CA PRO A 387 -17.27 -1.57 19.37
C PRO A 387 -18.53 -2.45 19.39
N VAL A 388 -18.69 -3.35 18.41
CA VAL A 388 -19.80 -4.32 18.39
C VAL A 388 -19.72 -5.28 19.56
N ARG A 389 -18.54 -5.83 19.87
CA ARG A 389 -18.33 -6.67 21.07
C ARG A 389 -18.80 -5.95 22.33
N ASP A 390 -18.33 -4.72 22.53
CA ASP A 390 -18.56 -3.98 23.76
C ASP A 390 -20.06 -3.64 23.92
N GLU A 391 -20.75 -3.31 22.81
CA GLU A 391 -22.21 -3.14 22.81
C GLU A 391 -22.94 -4.44 23.17
N LEU A 392 -22.60 -5.56 22.52
CA LEU A 392 -23.24 -6.86 22.76
C LEU A 392 -23.06 -7.31 24.22
N GLN A 393 -21.88 -7.10 24.81
CA GLN A 393 -21.60 -7.43 26.22
C GLN A 393 -22.47 -6.66 27.22
N THR A 394 -22.97 -5.47 26.85
CA THR A 394 -23.88 -4.71 27.72
C THR A 394 -25.34 -5.20 27.66
N GLN A 395 -25.69 -5.96 26.62
CA GLN A 395 -27.08 -6.33 26.34
C GLN A 395 -27.43 -7.75 26.78
N ASP A 396 -26.48 -8.69 26.75
CA ASP A 396 -26.75 -10.11 26.99
C ASP A 396 -25.47 -10.88 27.39
N ALA A 397 -25.55 -11.71 28.43
CA ALA A 397 -24.42 -12.50 28.92
C ALA A 397 -24.21 -13.82 28.15
N GLU A 398 -25.15 -14.22 27.27
CA GLU A 398 -25.11 -15.49 26.54
C GLU A 398 -24.51 -15.41 25.12
N ILE A 399 -24.10 -14.21 24.68
CA ILE A 399 -23.54 -14.00 23.33
C ILE A 399 -22.14 -14.61 23.23
N ASP A 400 -21.86 -15.36 22.15
CA ASP A 400 -20.51 -15.83 21.87
C ASP A 400 -19.60 -14.62 21.59
N PRO A 401 -18.54 -14.39 22.40
CA PRO A 401 -17.62 -13.28 22.17
C PRO A 401 -16.96 -13.30 20.79
N LYS A 402 -16.87 -14.49 20.15
CA LYS A 402 -16.32 -14.64 18.80
C LYS A 402 -17.25 -14.15 17.69
N SER A 403 -18.56 -14.05 17.93
CA SER A 403 -19.51 -13.48 16.97
C SER A 403 -19.08 -12.08 16.54
N SER A 404 -18.59 -11.27 17.49
CA SER A 404 -18.09 -9.91 17.24
C SER A 404 -16.87 -9.86 16.32
N TRP A 405 -16.05 -10.92 16.24
CA TRP A 405 -14.88 -10.96 15.36
C TRP A 405 -15.29 -10.98 13.88
N LEU A 406 -16.49 -11.47 13.60
CA LEU A 406 -17.05 -11.58 12.25
C LEU A 406 -17.86 -10.34 11.84
N ALA A 407 -17.98 -9.31 12.68
CA ALA A 407 -18.78 -8.12 12.37
C ALA A 407 -18.32 -7.44 11.07
N GLY A 408 -17.03 -7.07 10.98
CA GLY A 408 -16.48 -6.44 9.77
C GLY A 408 -16.35 -7.41 8.59
N VAL A 409 -16.16 -8.71 8.86
CA VAL A 409 -16.18 -9.77 7.84
C VAL A 409 -17.55 -9.83 7.17
N GLU A 410 -18.64 -9.93 7.93
CA GLU A 410 -19.99 -10.04 7.36
C GLU A 410 -20.42 -8.77 6.65
N VAL A 411 -20.07 -7.58 7.15
CA VAL A 411 -20.28 -6.32 6.43
C VAL A 411 -19.53 -6.34 5.09
N THR A 412 -18.28 -6.83 5.06
CA THR A 412 -17.52 -6.97 3.81
C THR A 412 -18.22 -7.94 2.84
N ARG A 413 -18.66 -9.10 3.32
CA ARG A 413 -19.38 -10.10 2.50
C ARG A 413 -20.67 -9.54 1.92
N HIS A 414 -21.41 -8.77 2.72
CA HIS A 414 -22.63 -8.12 2.28
C HIS A 414 -22.36 -7.06 1.21
N ILE A 415 -21.40 -6.16 1.45
CA ILE A 415 -20.98 -5.17 0.44
C ILE A 415 -20.51 -5.87 -0.84
N TYR A 416 -19.66 -6.89 -0.74
CA TYR A 416 -19.20 -7.66 -1.89
C TYR A 416 -20.36 -8.16 -2.75
N ARG A 417 -21.38 -8.78 -2.14
CA ARG A 417 -22.58 -9.25 -2.84
C ARG A 417 -23.34 -8.08 -3.48
N LYS A 418 -23.55 -6.98 -2.76
CA LYS A 418 -24.28 -5.81 -3.29
C LYS A 418 -23.54 -5.11 -4.43
N LEU A 419 -22.20 -5.12 -4.43
CA LEU A 419 -21.42 -4.52 -5.51
C LEU A 419 -21.36 -5.39 -6.76
N TYR A 420 -21.11 -6.70 -6.61
CA TYR A 420 -20.72 -7.55 -7.74
C TYR A 420 -21.81 -8.52 -8.22
N ALA A 421 -22.82 -8.85 -7.41
CA ALA A 421 -23.91 -9.70 -7.88
C ALA A 421 -24.73 -9.01 -8.98
N SER A 422 -25.45 -9.81 -9.77
CA SER A 422 -26.38 -9.29 -10.79
C SER A 422 -27.50 -8.45 -10.17
N ALA A 423 -28.11 -7.57 -10.97
CA ALA A 423 -29.27 -6.79 -10.56
C ALA A 423 -30.45 -7.67 -10.09
N GLU A 424 -30.64 -8.83 -10.73
CA GLU A 424 -31.65 -9.84 -10.34
C GLU A 424 -31.41 -10.40 -8.94
N ASN A 425 -30.14 -10.49 -8.52
CA ASN A 425 -29.73 -10.92 -7.18
C ASN A 425 -29.55 -9.73 -6.21
N GLY A 426 -30.06 -8.55 -6.55
CA GLY A 426 -30.01 -7.35 -5.70
C GLY A 426 -28.64 -6.66 -5.64
N GLY A 427 -27.74 -6.93 -6.60
CA GLY A 427 -26.43 -6.28 -6.72
C GLY A 427 -26.35 -5.23 -7.84
N LEU A 428 -25.20 -4.58 -7.97
CA LEU A 428 -24.93 -3.51 -8.96
C LEU A 428 -24.24 -4.00 -10.24
N ALA A 429 -23.86 -5.28 -10.31
CA ALA A 429 -23.10 -5.90 -11.41
C ALA A 429 -21.85 -5.09 -11.80
N LEU A 430 -21.09 -4.62 -10.81
CA LEU A 430 -19.89 -3.84 -11.05
C LEU A 430 -18.73 -4.71 -11.55
N ASP A 431 -17.88 -4.09 -12.36
CA ASP A 431 -16.60 -4.66 -12.76
C ASP A 431 -15.62 -4.60 -11.57
N SER A 432 -15.35 -5.75 -10.95
CA SER A 432 -14.42 -5.91 -9.83
C SER A 432 -12.97 -5.61 -10.20
N GLY A 433 -12.62 -5.60 -11.49
CA GLY A 433 -11.32 -5.15 -11.98
C GLY A 433 -11.17 -3.63 -11.96
N LYS A 434 -12.28 -2.88 -12.04
CA LYS A 434 -12.30 -1.41 -12.06
C LYS A 434 -12.68 -0.80 -10.72
N ILE A 435 -13.65 -1.38 -10.01
CA ILE A 435 -14.15 -0.90 -8.72
C ILE A 435 -13.87 -2.00 -7.70
N LYS A 436 -12.86 -1.80 -6.86
CA LYS A 436 -12.33 -2.82 -5.95
C LYS A 436 -12.80 -2.57 -4.53
N LEU A 437 -13.29 -3.62 -3.87
CA LEU A 437 -13.52 -3.61 -2.43
C LEU A 437 -12.17 -3.76 -1.73
N LEU A 438 -11.89 -2.88 -0.78
CA LEU A 438 -10.60 -2.80 -0.08
C LEU A 438 -10.81 -3.01 1.41
N ASN A 439 -10.25 -4.06 1.98
CA ASN A 439 -10.32 -4.33 3.41
C ASN A 439 -9.12 -3.77 4.16
N ALA A 440 -9.36 -3.02 5.23
CA ALA A 440 -8.33 -2.31 5.98
C ALA A 440 -8.58 -2.35 7.50
N SER A 441 -7.60 -1.85 8.27
CA SER A 441 -7.66 -1.74 9.73
C SER A 441 -7.91 -3.08 10.44
N LEU A 442 -7.17 -4.11 10.04
CA LEU A 442 -7.32 -5.49 10.49
C LEU A 442 -7.00 -5.65 11.99
N ARG A 443 -7.47 -6.72 12.61
CA ARG A 443 -7.23 -7.10 14.01
C ARG A 443 -6.68 -8.51 14.14
N ILE A 444 -5.95 -8.71 15.23
CA ILE A 444 -5.39 -9.99 15.64
C ILE A 444 -6.21 -10.50 16.84
N TYR A 445 -6.74 -11.71 16.75
CA TYR A 445 -7.57 -12.35 17.78
C TYR A 445 -6.85 -13.59 18.30
N GLY A 446 -5.78 -13.36 19.07
CA GLY A 446 -4.85 -14.43 19.44
C GLY A 446 -4.12 -14.95 18.19
N ASN A 447 -4.41 -16.19 17.81
CA ASN A 447 -3.85 -16.79 16.60
C ASN A 447 -4.76 -16.62 15.37
N ASP A 448 -6.01 -16.21 15.57
CA ASP A 448 -6.99 -16.06 14.50
C ASP A 448 -6.98 -14.63 13.94
N ILE A 449 -7.07 -14.52 12.61
CA ILE A 449 -7.12 -13.24 11.90
C ILE A 449 -8.23 -13.37 10.81
N PRO A 450 -9.51 -13.48 11.22
CA PRO A 450 -10.64 -13.61 10.30
C PRO A 450 -10.75 -12.43 9.35
N ASP A 451 -10.21 -11.26 9.73
CA ASP A 451 -10.06 -10.09 8.88
C ASP A 451 -9.21 -10.34 7.62
N ILE A 452 -8.53 -11.48 7.53
CA ILE A 452 -7.85 -11.98 6.34
C ILE A 452 -8.47 -13.33 5.91
N SER A 453 -8.47 -14.32 6.81
CA SER A 453 -8.80 -15.71 6.46
C SER A 453 -10.24 -15.91 5.97
N GLU A 454 -11.18 -15.04 6.37
CA GLU A 454 -12.61 -15.16 6.04
C GLU A 454 -13.03 -14.31 4.83
N ILE A 455 -12.12 -13.54 4.24
CA ILE A 455 -12.42 -12.58 3.16
C ILE A 455 -11.46 -12.66 1.96
N TRP A 456 -10.70 -13.75 1.84
CA TRP A 456 -9.94 -14.01 0.62
C TRP A 456 -10.89 -14.04 -0.59
N GLY A 457 -10.45 -13.45 -1.71
CA GLY A 457 -11.31 -13.20 -2.88
C GLY A 457 -11.92 -11.79 -2.90
N THR A 458 -11.81 -11.02 -1.82
CA THR A 458 -12.05 -9.57 -1.88
C THR A 458 -11.04 -8.91 -2.82
N GLY A 459 -11.38 -7.75 -3.39
CA GLY A 459 -10.54 -7.11 -4.40
C GLY A 459 -9.15 -6.72 -3.90
N LEU A 460 -9.04 -6.26 -2.64
CA LEU A 460 -7.78 -5.87 -2.02
C LEU A 460 -7.84 -6.01 -0.49
N ILE A 461 -6.76 -6.49 0.12
CA ILE A 461 -6.57 -6.39 1.58
C ILE A 461 -5.28 -5.60 1.83
N THR A 462 -5.37 -4.50 2.58
CA THR A 462 -4.19 -3.76 3.03
C THR A 462 -3.84 -4.16 4.46
N ILE A 463 -2.58 -4.54 4.67
CA ILE A 463 -2.13 -5.30 5.84
C ILE A 463 -1.00 -4.53 6.51
N PHE A 464 -1.19 -4.19 7.80
CA PHE A 464 -0.18 -3.53 8.60
C PHE A 464 0.96 -4.51 8.95
N PRO A 465 2.22 -4.07 9.08
CA PRO A 465 3.35 -4.95 9.35
C PRO A 465 3.18 -5.93 10.53
N ASN A 466 2.60 -5.50 11.65
CA ASN A 466 2.35 -6.39 12.79
C ASN A 466 1.34 -7.50 12.50
N VAL A 467 0.27 -7.20 11.75
CA VAL A 467 -0.71 -8.19 11.29
C VAL A 467 -0.06 -9.16 10.32
N ARG A 468 0.77 -8.66 9.39
CA ARG A 468 1.54 -9.50 8.46
C ARG A 468 2.43 -10.48 9.23
N ARG A 469 3.22 -9.99 10.20
CA ARG A 469 4.08 -10.83 11.03
C ARG A 469 3.26 -11.86 11.80
N ALA A 470 2.18 -11.45 12.46
CA ALA A 470 1.31 -12.35 13.21
C ALA A 470 0.68 -13.45 12.35
N TYR A 471 0.25 -13.11 11.13
CA TYR A 471 -0.31 -14.08 10.20
C TYR A 471 0.73 -15.11 9.74
N ASP A 472 1.98 -14.69 9.54
CA ASP A 472 3.12 -15.55 9.15
C ASP A 472 3.71 -16.40 10.29
N LEU A 473 3.32 -16.18 11.55
CA LEU A 473 3.79 -17.02 12.68
C LEU A 473 3.31 -18.47 12.61
N GLN A 474 2.28 -18.75 11.83
CA GLN A 474 1.69 -20.07 11.68
C GLN A 474 1.46 -20.38 10.22
N LYS A 475 1.74 -21.61 9.79
CA LYS A 475 1.36 -22.04 8.44
C LYS A 475 -0.15 -22.12 8.32
N ARG A 476 -0.70 -21.58 7.24
CA ARG A 476 -2.14 -21.54 6.97
C ARG A 476 -2.47 -22.22 5.66
N SER A 477 -3.68 -22.74 5.58
CA SER A 477 -4.25 -23.40 4.39
C SER A 477 -5.67 -22.88 4.15
N ASP A 478 -5.84 -21.57 4.28
CA ASP A 478 -7.13 -20.90 4.17
C ASP A 478 -7.67 -21.00 2.73
N ASN A 479 -8.99 -21.06 2.58
CA ASN A 479 -9.63 -20.99 1.27
C ASN A 479 -9.30 -19.64 0.61
N ALA A 480 -8.73 -19.65 -0.59
CA ALA A 480 -8.35 -18.44 -1.33
C ALA A 480 -9.54 -17.62 -1.86
N PHE A 481 -10.77 -18.09 -1.65
CA PHE A 481 -12.00 -17.42 -2.04
C PHE A 481 -13.10 -17.51 -0.95
N SER A 482 -12.75 -17.27 0.31
CA SER A 482 -13.68 -17.33 1.47
C SER A 482 -14.66 -16.16 1.57
N ILE A 483 -14.52 -15.11 0.75
CA ILE A 483 -15.43 -13.95 0.74
C ILE A 483 -16.89 -14.33 0.40
N ILE A 484 -17.12 -15.43 -0.31
CA ILE A 484 -18.47 -15.90 -0.66
C ILE A 484 -19.11 -16.76 0.44
N ASP A 485 -18.32 -17.18 1.44
CA ASP A 485 -18.81 -18.04 2.51
C ASP A 485 -19.88 -17.34 3.35
N LYS A 486 -20.64 -18.14 4.10
CA LYS A 486 -21.71 -17.64 4.97
C LYS A 486 -21.18 -17.51 6.38
N THR A 487 -21.46 -16.37 7.01
CA THR A 487 -21.32 -16.22 8.46
C THR A 487 -22.25 -17.21 9.16
N PRO A 488 -21.80 -17.95 10.19
CA PRO A 488 -22.65 -18.89 10.92
C PRO A 488 -23.92 -18.20 11.43
N ASN A 489 -25.07 -18.87 11.30
CA ASN A 489 -26.37 -18.26 11.64
C ASN A 489 -26.41 -17.73 13.09
N ALA A 490 -25.87 -18.49 14.05
CA ALA A 490 -25.80 -18.06 15.45
C ALA A 490 -24.99 -16.76 15.61
N ALA A 491 -23.83 -16.67 14.96
CA ALA A 491 -23.02 -15.46 14.98
C ALA A 491 -23.72 -14.28 14.28
N PHE A 492 -24.42 -14.52 13.18
CA PHE A 492 -25.20 -13.48 12.49
C PHE A 492 -26.38 -12.99 13.34
N ASP A 493 -27.07 -13.90 14.04
CA ASP A 493 -28.18 -13.56 14.93
C ASP A 493 -27.69 -12.75 16.14
N ASP A 494 -26.53 -13.10 16.71
CA ASP A 494 -25.87 -12.29 17.75
C ASP A 494 -25.51 -10.90 17.23
N LEU A 495 -24.90 -10.81 16.05
CA LEU A 495 -24.53 -9.54 15.43
C LEU A 495 -25.75 -8.63 15.21
N CYS A 496 -26.90 -9.16 14.82
CA CYS A 496 -28.12 -8.36 14.62
C CYS A 496 -28.75 -7.84 15.93
N LYS A 497 -28.23 -8.21 17.11
CA LYS A 497 -28.59 -7.54 18.38
C LYS A 497 -27.88 -6.19 18.55
N SER A 498 -26.72 -5.99 17.91
CA SER A 498 -25.92 -4.76 17.98
C SER A 498 -26.46 -3.66 17.06
N GLU A 499 -26.77 -2.48 17.60
CA GLU A 499 -27.19 -1.32 16.79
C GLU A 499 -26.06 -0.85 15.86
N LEU A 500 -24.81 -0.92 16.33
CA LEU A 500 -23.64 -0.60 15.51
C LEU A 500 -23.53 -1.53 14.30
N PHE A 501 -23.71 -2.84 14.49
CA PHE A 501 -23.71 -3.79 13.38
C PHE A 501 -24.90 -3.58 12.45
N ARG A 502 -26.12 -3.40 12.99
CA ARG A 502 -27.32 -3.12 12.20
C ARG A 502 -27.13 -1.89 11.31
N GLN A 503 -26.57 -0.81 11.84
CA GLN A 503 -26.29 0.41 11.07
C GLN A 503 -25.19 0.22 10.01
N ALA A 504 -24.20 -0.64 10.28
CA ALA A 504 -23.13 -0.94 9.32
C ALA A 504 -23.63 -1.84 8.17
N TRP A 505 -24.46 -2.83 8.47
CA TRP A 505 -24.83 -3.88 7.53
C TRP A 505 -26.08 -3.54 6.72
N TRP A 506 -27.13 -3.01 7.35
CA TRP A 506 -28.46 -2.95 6.74
C TRP A 506 -28.63 -1.87 5.67
N ILE A 507 -29.30 -2.22 4.57
CA ILE A 507 -29.90 -1.31 3.59
C ILE A 507 -31.35 -1.74 3.25
N PRO A 508 -32.18 -0.88 2.62
CA PRO A 508 -33.54 -1.27 2.22
C PRO A 508 -33.57 -2.57 1.40
N GLY A 509 -34.42 -3.51 1.82
CA GLY A 509 -34.55 -4.84 1.22
C GLY A 509 -33.85 -5.95 2.00
N ASP A 510 -32.99 -5.62 2.97
CA ASP A 510 -32.42 -6.60 3.88
C ASP A 510 -33.40 -6.95 5.04
N PRO A 511 -33.20 -8.08 5.75
CA PRO A 511 -34.12 -8.54 6.80
C PRO A 511 -34.38 -7.51 7.90
N GLU A 512 -35.66 -7.34 8.24
CA GLU A 512 -36.12 -6.36 9.24
C GLU A 512 -35.50 -6.59 10.64
N LYS A 513 -35.17 -7.85 10.98
CA LYS A 513 -34.52 -8.18 12.26
C LYS A 513 -33.17 -7.49 12.46
N CYS A 514 -32.50 -7.10 11.38
CA CYS A 514 -31.20 -6.42 11.41
C CYS A 514 -31.32 -4.93 11.06
N LYS A 515 -32.53 -4.36 11.01
CA LYS A 515 -32.73 -2.94 10.71
C LYS A 515 -32.36 -2.06 11.92
N PRO A 516 -31.54 -1.01 11.74
CA PRO A 516 -31.22 -0.08 12.81
C PRO A 516 -32.45 0.76 13.21
N ASN A 517 -32.43 1.32 14.41
CA ASN A 517 -33.52 2.13 14.94
C ASN A 517 -33.74 3.39 14.08
N ARG A 518 -32.66 3.99 13.58
CA ARG A 518 -32.66 5.06 12.57
C ARG A 518 -31.63 4.71 11.51
N ALA A 519 -32.09 4.33 10.33
CA ALA A 519 -31.19 4.08 9.20
C ALA A 519 -30.61 5.39 8.68
N LEU A 520 -29.30 5.57 8.84
CA LEU A 520 -28.56 6.70 8.26
C LEU A 520 -28.33 6.55 6.74
N SER A 521 -28.12 7.68 6.08
CA SER A 521 -27.80 7.82 4.66
C SER A 521 -26.68 8.85 4.43
N LEU A 522 -26.19 8.98 3.19
CA LEU A 522 -25.29 10.08 2.79
C LEU A 522 -26.06 11.29 2.25
N SER A 523 -27.29 11.51 2.74
CA SER A 523 -28.05 12.73 2.46
C SER A 523 -27.52 13.91 3.29
N THR A 524 -27.89 15.12 2.91
CA THR A 524 -27.54 16.34 3.66
C THR A 524 -28.16 16.35 5.06
N GLU A 525 -29.32 15.71 5.23
CA GLU A 525 -30.05 15.64 6.49
C GLU A 525 -29.37 14.72 7.53
N ASP A 526 -28.60 13.74 7.08
CA ASP A 526 -27.91 12.77 7.94
C ASP A 526 -26.42 13.09 8.16
N GLU A 527 -25.87 14.16 7.55
CA GLU A 527 -24.43 14.43 7.57
C GLU A 527 -23.84 14.50 8.98
N GLU A 528 -24.48 15.24 9.89
CA GLU A 528 -24.07 15.32 11.29
C GLU A 528 -24.17 13.95 11.99
N ALA A 529 -25.26 13.21 11.75
CA ALA A 529 -25.48 11.91 12.37
C ALA A 529 -24.46 10.86 11.90
N VAL A 530 -24.04 10.92 10.63
CA VAL A 530 -22.97 10.08 10.08
C VAL A 530 -21.62 10.40 10.74
N LEU A 531 -21.30 11.68 10.93
CA LEU A 531 -20.05 12.09 11.58
C LEU A 531 -20.02 11.76 13.07
N GLU A 532 -21.18 11.77 13.74
CA GLU A 532 -21.31 11.44 15.15
C GLU A 532 -21.41 9.93 15.43
N TRP A 533 -21.64 9.11 14.41
CA TRP A 533 -21.68 7.66 14.57
C TRP A 533 -20.29 7.12 14.98
N THR A 534 -20.25 6.40 16.11
CA THR A 534 -19.03 6.09 16.88
C THR A 534 -17.84 5.63 16.04
N PRO A 535 -17.95 4.63 15.13
CA PRO A 535 -16.80 4.17 14.34
C PRO A 535 -16.18 5.26 13.45
N ILE A 536 -17.02 6.13 12.86
CA ILE A 536 -16.58 7.27 12.03
C ILE A 536 -15.98 8.34 12.93
N LYS A 537 -16.69 8.75 13.99
CA LYS A 537 -16.28 9.80 14.92
C LYS A 537 -14.88 9.54 15.50
N ASP A 538 -14.67 8.35 16.05
CA ASP A 538 -13.42 8.00 16.72
C ASP A 538 -12.25 7.92 15.74
N THR A 539 -12.49 7.38 14.55
CA THR A 539 -11.46 7.26 13.52
C THR A 539 -11.10 8.61 12.92
N LEU A 540 -12.10 9.45 12.64
CA LEU A 540 -11.88 10.81 12.14
C LEU A 540 -11.14 11.66 13.17
N LYS A 541 -11.51 11.58 14.45
CA LYS A 541 -10.82 12.25 15.56
C LYS A 541 -9.34 11.87 15.60
N GLN A 542 -9.02 10.57 15.50
CA GLN A 542 -7.63 10.10 15.44
C GLN A 542 -6.89 10.67 14.22
N PHE A 543 -7.51 10.65 13.04
CA PHE A 543 -6.89 11.17 11.82
C PHE A 543 -6.61 12.68 11.91
N ILE A 544 -7.56 13.47 12.43
CA ILE A 544 -7.37 14.91 12.66
C ILE A 544 -6.26 15.15 13.68
N GLN A 545 -6.22 14.38 14.77
CA GLN A 545 -5.17 14.52 15.79
C GLN A 545 -3.77 14.29 15.20
N GLU A 546 -3.56 13.19 14.46
CA GLU A 546 -2.24 12.90 13.89
C GLU A 546 -1.86 13.85 12.75
N TYR A 547 -2.84 14.32 11.98
CA TYR A 547 -2.62 15.40 11.01
C TYR A 547 -2.16 16.69 11.70
N ASN A 548 -2.77 17.06 12.83
CA ASN A 548 -2.36 18.23 13.60
C ASN A 548 -0.96 18.07 14.21
N ASN A 549 -0.60 16.86 14.65
CA ASN A 549 0.77 16.58 15.10
C ASN A 549 1.79 16.76 13.96
N LEU A 550 1.48 16.29 12.74
CA LEU A 550 2.32 16.53 11.56
C LEU A 550 2.39 18.03 11.23
N LYS A 551 1.27 18.74 11.30
CA LYS A 551 1.17 20.18 11.04
C LYS A 551 2.07 21.00 11.96
N ILE A 552 2.21 20.62 13.24
CA ILE A 552 3.17 21.23 14.17
C ILE A 552 4.60 21.01 13.67
N MET A 553 4.96 19.77 13.33
CA MET A 553 6.30 19.46 12.80
C MET A 553 6.65 20.24 11.54
N VAL A 554 5.69 20.35 10.60
CA VAL A 554 5.85 21.11 9.36
C VAL A 554 5.97 22.60 9.65
N SER A 555 5.20 23.14 10.60
CA SER A 555 5.32 24.52 11.04
C SER A 555 6.74 24.82 11.56
N ASP A 556 7.31 23.91 12.35
CA ASP A 556 8.69 24.04 12.86
C ASP A 556 9.74 23.95 11.75
N VAL A 557 9.47 23.23 10.66
CA VAL A 557 10.32 23.22 9.46
C VAL A 557 10.31 24.59 8.79
N LEU A 558 9.12 25.14 8.54
CA LEU A 558 8.97 26.42 7.87
C LEU A 558 9.55 27.57 8.71
N ALA A 559 9.37 27.53 10.03
CA ALA A 559 9.93 28.53 10.95
C ALA A 559 11.46 28.53 10.93
N SER A 560 12.10 27.36 10.80
CA SER A 560 13.57 27.25 10.72
C SER A 560 14.19 27.74 9.39
N ARG A 561 13.35 28.13 8.41
CA ARG A 561 13.80 28.69 7.13
C ARG A 561 13.95 30.22 7.16
N ILE A 562 13.32 30.87 8.15
CA ILE A 562 13.43 32.30 8.45
C ILE A 562 14.61 32.48 9.41
#